data_AF-A0A1M2V894-F1
#
_entry.id   AF-A0A1M2V894-F1
#
_cell.length_a   1.000
_cell.length_b   1.000
_cell.length_c   1.000
_cell.angle_alpha   90.00
_cell.angle_beta   90.00
_cell.angle_gamma   90.00
#
_symmetry.space_group_name_H-M   'P 1'
#
loop_
_entity.id
_entity.type
_entity.pdbx_description
1 polymer ?
#
loop_
_entity_poly.entity_id
_entity_poly.type
_entity_poly.pdbx_seq_one_letter_code
_entity_poly.pdbx_strand_id
1 'polypeptide(L)'
;MINTILAKERASTPINTPTHSEKRVVYYDIPIRPRVPLHVGQEVEVMTLKSCQSLFPEDEGHHAPPRYTAHSAGIVGTVIAMAAIDEANTEIVVRNESPWSEVTHAYLAIQHVQDVTVYLSLWQRLLRATILRPIARIREVPLEADAVVYESKNRITRRSEDHPARIEQRSMYVEPTHGPVKQLGRRGGRRTVDRAGRAGSGEDSE
;
A
#
# COMPACT_ATOMS: atom_id res chain seq x y z
N MET A 1 -10.01 16.10 -6.93
CA MET A 1 -10.59 14.87 -6.33
C MET A 1 -9.52 13.80 -6.43
N ILE A 2 -9.08 13.25 -5.30
CA ILE A 2 -8.02 12.22 -5.27
C ILE A 2 -8.61 10.89 -5.76
N ASN A 3 -7.94 10.24 -6.71
CA ASN A 3 -8.39 8.96 -7.26
C ASN A 3 -7.81 7.80 -6.44
N THR A 4 -8.65 6.87 -5.98
CA THR A 4 -8.21 5.72 -5.21
C THR A 4 -7.78 4.59 -6.14
N ILE A 5 -6.57 4.06 -5.93
CA ILE A 5 -6.02 2.90 -6.63
C ILE A 5 -6.00 1.71 -5.67
N LEU A 6 -6.58 0.59 -6.11
CA LEU A 6 -6.61 -0.67 -5.37
C LEU A 6 -5.53 -1.60 -5.92
N ALA A 7 -4.49 -1.88 -5.12
CA ALA A 7 -3.31 -2.57 -5.62
C ALA A 7 -2.80 -3.67 -4.67
N LYS A 8 -2.21 -4.73 -5.22
CA LYS A 8 -1.54 -5.80 -4.47
C LYS A 8 -0.06 -5.48 -4.35
N GLU A 9 0.48 -5.48 -3.13
CA GLU A 9 1.92 -5.31 -2.92
C GLU A 9 2.66 -6.53 -3.46
N ARG A 10 3.70 -6.29 -4.26
CA ARG A 10 4.50 -7.33 -4.91
C ARG A 10 5.89 -7.44 -4.30
N ALA A 11 6.54 -6.29 -4.12
CA ALA A 11 7.91 -6.23 -3.61
C ALA A 11 8.19 -4.86 -2.98
N SER A 12 9.22 -4.80 -2.15
CA SER A 12 9.72 -3.58 -1.55
C SER A 12 11.24 -3.60 -1.60
N THR A 13 11.85 -2.47 -1.96
CA THR A 13 13.32 -2.33 -2.03
C THR A 13 13.75 -1.11 -1.22
N PRO A 14 14.72 -1.26 -0.30
CA PRO A 14 15.27 -0.12 0.42
C PRO A 14 16.03 0.80 -0.53
N ILE A 15 15.93 2.09 -0.30
CA ILE A 15 16.77 3.10 -0.94
C ILE A 15 17.99 3.27 -0.03
N ASN A 16 19.08 2.58 -0.37
CA ASN A 16 20.35 2.74 0.34
C ASN A 16 20.95 4.13 0.04
N THR A 17 20.44 5.15 0.71
CA THR A 17 21.05 6.48 0.75
C THR A 17 21.69 6.69 2.12
N PRO A 18 22.92 7.21 2.19
CA PRO A 18 23.65 7.37 3.45
C PRO A 18 22.94 8.32 4.43
N THR A 19 22.03 9.17 3.94
CA THR A 19 21.28 10.14 4.74
C THR A 19 19.92 9.64 5.23
N HIS A 20 19.35 8.60 4.59
CA HIS A 20 18.00 8.11 4.91
C HIS A 20 17.90 6.60 4.72
N SER A 21 18.36 5.83 5.70
CA SER A 21 18.38 4.36 5.67
C SER A 21 17.00 3.69 5.71
N GLU A 22 15.95 4.44 6.07
CA GLU A 22 14.59 3.91 6.23
C GLU A 22 13.71 4.11 5.00
N LYS A 23 14.18 4.86 4.00
CA LYS A 23 13.38 5.12 2.80
C LYS A 23 13.33 3.90 1.89
N ARG A 24 12.17 3.66 1.29
CA ARG A 24 11.96 2.52 0.38
C ARG A 24 11.13 2.88 -0.85
N VAL A 25 11.25 2.03 -1.86
CA VAL A 25 10.41 1.97 -3.04
C VAL A 25 9.55 0.72 -2.92
N VAL A 26 8.26 0.83 -3.23
CA VAL A 26 7.35 -0.32 -3.20
C VAL A 26 6.75 -0.54 -4.58
N TYR A 27 6.65 -1.81 -4.96
CA TYR A 27 6.10 -2.25 -6.24
C TYR A 27 4.74 -2.88 -6.00
N TYR A 28 3.76 -2.46 -6.77
CA TYR A 28 2.41 -2.98 -6.71
C TYR A 28 1.94 -3.42 -8.09
N ASP A 29 0.98 -4.34 -8.09
CA ASP A 29 0.19 -4.70 -9.25
C ASP A 29 -1.25 -4.22 -9.03
N ILE A 30 -1.92 -3.70 -10.06
CA ILE A 30 -3.28 -3.17 -10.00
C ILE A 30 -4.22 -4.18 -10.66
N PRO A 31 -4.79 -5.13 -9.90
CA PRO A 31 -5.70 -6.13 -10.44
C PRO A 31 -7.12 -5.58 -10.66
N ILE A 32 -7.49 -4.47 -10.03
CA ILE A 32 -8.84 -3.90 -10.13
C ILE A 32 -8.77 -2.64 -10.97
N ARG A 33 -9.64 -2.57 -11.99
CA ARG A 33 -9.72 -1.41 -12.89
C ARG A 33 -9.94 -0.12 -12.07
N PRO A 34 -9.11 0.93 -12.29
CA PRO A 34 -9.33 2.22 -11.67
C PRO A 34 -10.60 2.87 -12.20
N ARG A 35 -11.27 3.67 -11.35
CA ARG A 35 -12.53 4.36 -11.73
C ARG A 35 -12.36 5.30 -12.93
N VAL A 36 -11.19 5.93 -13.00
CA VAL A 36 -10.79 6.82 -14.09
C VAL A 36 -9.44 6.33 -14.63
N PRO A 37 -9.21 6.35 -15.95
CA PRO A 37 -7.92 6.01 -16.53
C PRO A 37 -6.78 6.85 -15.94
N LEU A 38 -5.69 6.19 -15.56
CA LEU A 38 -4.56 6.82 -14.91
C LEU A 38 -3.73 7.63 -15.90
N HIS A 39 -3.29 8.83 -15.50
CA HIS A 39 -2.45 9.72 -16.32
C HIS A 39 -1.42 10.46 -15.47
N VAL A 40 -0.36 10.95 -16.12
CA VAL A 40 0.66 11.80 -15.49
C VAL A 40 0.05 13.11 -14.99
N GLY A 41 0.43 13.53 -13.78
CA GLY A 41 -0.09 14.70 -13.08
C GLY A 41 -1.31 14.40 -12.18
N GLN A 42 -1.86 13.18 -12.23
CA GLN A 42 -3.02 12.82 -11.43
C GLN A 42 -2.66 12.60 -9.95
N GLU A 43 -3.44 13.18 -9.05
CA GLU A 43 -3.38 12.88 -7.62
C GLU A 43 -4.09 11.56 -7.30
N VAL A 44 -3.39 10.69 -6.57
CA VAL A 44 -3.83 9.33 -6.27
C VAL A 44 -3.58 8.94 -4.81
N GLU A 45 -4.47 8.12 -4.26
CA GLU A 45 -4.30 7.40 -2.99
C GLU A 45 -4.19 5.91 -3.29
N VAL A 46 -3.11 5.26 -2.85
CA VAL A 46 -2.94 3.82 -3.03
C VAL A 46 -3.44 3.08 -1.80
N MET A 47 -4.32 2.12 -2.02
CA MET A 47 -4.78 1.16 -1.01
C MET A 47 -4.26 -0.24 -1.34
N THR A 48 -3.66 -0.89 -0.34
CA THR A 48 -3.19 -2.26 -0.45
C THR A 48 -4.34 -3.24 -0.28
N LEU A 49 -4.48 -4.16 -1.23
CA LEU A 49 -5.41 -5.27 -1.20
C LEU A 49 -4.78 -6.47 -0.49
N LYS A 50 -5.49 -7.03 0.49
CA LYS A 50 -5.17 -8.31 1.12
C LYS A 50 -6.28 -9.30 0.86
N SER A 51 -5.94 -10.48 0.33
CA SER A 51 -6.92 -11.53 0.08
C SER A 51 -7.61 -11.92 1.39
N CYS A 52 -8.92 -12.05 1.35
CA CYS A 52 -9.74 -12.55 2.47
C CYS A 52 -10.63 -13.72 2.03
N GLN A 53 -10.27 -14.40 0.94
CA GLN A 53 -11.05 -15.53 0.40
C GLN A 53 -11.35 -16.60 1.45
N SER A 54 -10.36 -16.91 2.31
CA SER A 54 -10.48 -17.92 3.37
C SER A 54 -11.51 -17.60 4.46
N LEU A 55 -12.04 -16.37 4.52
CA LEU A 55 -13.08 -15.99 5.48
C LEU A 55 -14.49 -16.37 5.00
N PHE A 56 -14.63 -16.83 3.76
CA PHE A 56 -15.90 -17.17 3.15
C PHE A 56 -15.84 -18.62 2.69
N PRO A 57 -16.76 -19.49 3.15
CA PRO A 57 -16.84 -20.85 2.63
C PRO A 57 -17.12 -20.80 1.12
N GLU A 58 -16.43 -21.65 0.36
CA GLU A 58 -16.72 -21.82 -1.06
C GLU A 58 -17.86 -22.81 -1.20
N ASP A 59 -18.94 -22.39 -1.88
CA ASP A 59 -20.02 -23.30 -2.22
C ASP A 59 -19.52 -24.24 -3.33
N GLU A 60 -19.55 -25.56 -3.08
CA GLU A 60 -19.17 -26.58 -4.05
C GLU A 60 -19.98 -26.39 -5.36
N GLY A 61 -19.32 -25.88 -6.41
CA GLY A 61 -19.91 -25.78 -7.75
C GLY A 61 -20.02 -24.37 -8.34
N HIS A 62 -19.71 -23.30 -7.60
CA HIS A 62 -19.67 -21.94 -8.16
C HIS A 62 -18.28 -21.32 -8.01
N HIS A 63 -17.75 -20.77 -9.11
CA HIS A 63 -16.54 -19.95 -9.05
C HIS A 63 -16.85 -18.68 -8.25
N ALA A 64 -16.44 -18.67 -6.97
CA ALA A 64 -16.58 -17.50 -6.12
C ALA A 64 -15.66 -16.38 -6.64
N PRO A 65 -16.14 -15.11 -6.69
CA PRO A 65 -15.31 -13.99 -7.09
C PRO A 65 -14.16 -13.77 -6.10
N PRO A 66 -13.01 -13.23 -6.55
CA PRO A 66 -11.93 -12.86 -5.64
C PRO A 66 -12.38 -11.85 -4.59
N ARG A 67 -12.00 -12.05 -3.33
CA ARG A 67 -12.38 -11.18 -2.21
C ARG A 67 -11.16 -10.56 -1.53
N TYR A 68 -11.22 -9.25 -1.31
CA TYR A 68 -10.14 -8.48 -0.68
C TYR A 68 -10.63 -7.61 0.46
N THR A 69 -9.73 -7.37 1.40
CA THR A 69 -9.81 -6.20 2.29
C THR A 69 -8.85 -5.14 1.79
N ALA A 70 -9.31 -3.89 1.72
CA ALA A 70 -8.48 -2.75 1.32
C ALA A 70 -8.00 -1.97 2.56
N HIS A 71 -6.72 -1.66 2.58
CA HIS A 71 -6.05 -0.92 3.67
C HIS A 71 -5.26 0.24 3.08
N SER A 72 -5.17 1.37 3.79
CA SER A 72 -4.32 2.47 3.32
C SER A 72 -2.87 2.01 3.25
N ALA A 73 -2.20 2.26 2.11
CA ALA A 73 -0.78 1.97 1.95
C ALA A 73 0.12 3.08 2.53
N GLY A 74 -0.48 4.17 3.06
CA GLY A 74 0.28 5.36 3.46
C GLY A 74 0.92 6.11 2.28
N ILE A 75 0.40 5.89 1.07
CA ILE A 75 0.86 6.50 -0.18
C ILE A 75 -0.26 7.38 -0.72
N VAL A 76 -0.02 8.69 -0.67
CA VAL A 76 -0.87 9.72 -1.26
C VAL A 76 0.05 10.69 -1.99
N GLY A 77 -0.19 10.91 -3.28
CA GLY A 77 0.66 11.82 -4.06
C GLY A 77 0.35 11.80 -5.54
N THR A 78 1.34 12.18 -6.34
CA THR A 78 1.13 12.48 -7.77
C THR A 78 1.76 11.42 -8.67
N VAL A 79 1.04 11.03 -9.73
CA VAL A 79 1.60 10.24 -10.82
C VAL A 79 2.62 11.10 -11.58
N ILE A 80 3.90 10.77 -11.48
CA ILE A 80 4.98 11.56 -12.09
C ILE A 80 5.46 10.99 -13.43
N ALA A 81 5.27 9.70 -13.66
CA ALA A 81 5.70 9.05 -14.89
C ALA A 81 4.82 7.85 -15.23
N MET A 82 4.76 7.54 -16.52
CA MET A 82 4.15 6.32 -17.05
C MET A 82 5.06 5.78 -18.14
N ALA A 83 5.36 4.49 -18.07
CA ALA A 83 6.25 3.82 -19.00
C ALA A 83 5.64 2.48 -19.44
N ALA A 84 5.92 2.09 -20.68
CA ALA A 84 5.58 0.76 -21.14
C ALA A 84 6.66 -0.23 -20.67
N ILE A 85 6.26 -1.29 -19.96
CA ILE A 85 7.18 -2.36 -19.55
C ILE A 85 7.28 -3.42 -20.64
N ASP A 86 6.12 -3.82 -21.16
CA ASP A 86 5.98 -4.79 -22.23
C ASP A 86 4.75 -4.42 -23.09
N GLU A 87 4.40 -5.28 -24.04
CA GLU A 87 3.23 -5.12 -24.90
C GLU A 87 1.93 -4.90 -24.09
N ALA A 88 1.74 -5.66 -23.02
CA ALA A 88 0.48 -5.81 -22.30
C ALA A 88 0.34 -4.91 -21.07
N ASN A 89 1.44 -4.39 -20.52
CA ASN A 89 1.46 -3.69 -19.24
C ASN A 89 2.00 -2.27 -19.35
N THR A 90 1.59 -1.43 -18.39
CA THR A 90 2.12 -0.09 -18.16
C THR A 90 2.57 0.02 -16.71
N GLU A 91 3.77 0.55 -16.50
CA GLU A 91 4.22 1.00 -15.18
C GLU A 91 3.85 2.45 -14.96
N ILE A 92 3.44 2.75 -13.75
CA ILE A 92 3.04 4.07 -13.30
C ILE A 92 3.87 4.37 -12.06
N VAL A 93 4.58 5.48 -12.08
CA VAL A 93 5.38 5.91 -10.93
C VAL A 93 4.62 6.99 -10.18
N VAL A 94 4.31 6.72 -8.93
CA VAL A 94 3.69 7.66 -8.00
C VAL A 94 4.76 8.17 -7.05
N ARG A 95 4.94 9.49 -6.99
CA ARG A 95 5.74 10.13 -5.94
C ARG A 95 4.86 10.27 -4.70
N ASN A 96 5.28 9.67 -3.61
CA ASN A 96 4.56 9.79 -2.35
C ASN A 96 4.83 11.17 -1.73
N GLU A 97 3.76 11.89 -1.41
CA GLU A 97 3.81 13.23 -0.81
C GLU A 97 3.47 13.18 0.68
N SER A 98 3.24 11.98 1.23
CA SER A 98 3.04 11.77 2.66
C SER A 98 4.36 11.92 3.43
N PRO A 99 4.53 12.96 4.28
CA PRO A 99 5.81 13.25 4.93
C PRO A 99 6.22 12.19 5.97
N TRP A 100 5.22 11.51 6.55
CA TRP A 100 5.38 10.46 7.57
C TRP A 100 5.65 9.08 6.97
N SER A 101 5.61 8.94 5.65
CA SER A 101 5.81 7.63 5.01
C SER A 101 7.29 7.36 4.76
N GLU A 102 7.68 6.13 5.02
CA GLU A 102 8.97 5.56 4.60
C GLU A 102 9.01 5.31 3.08
N VAL A 103 7.84 5.18 2.45
CA VAL A 103 7.73 4.95 1.01
C VAL A 103 7.91 6.27 0.29
N THR A 104 8.92 6.40 -0.56
CA THR A 104 9.16 7.61 -1.37
C THR A 104 8.45 7.54 -2.72
N HIS A 105 8.46 6.37 -3.34
CA HIS A 105 7.89 6.12 -4.64
C HIS A 105 7.17 4.79 -4.65
N ALA A 106 6.05 4.74 -5.35
CA ALA A 106 5.33 3.52 -5.65
C ALA A 106 5.35 3.26 -7.15
N TYR A 107 5.78 2.07 -7.54
CA TYR A 107 5.76 1.61 -8.93
C TYR A 107 4.56 0.69 -9.08
N LEU A 108 3.56 1.13 -9.83
CA LEU A 108 2.31 0.42 -10.02
C LEU A 108 2.27 -0.16 -11.43
N ALA A 109 2.05 -1.46 -11.54
CA ALA A 109 1.88 -2.14 -12.81
C ALA A 109 0.41 -2.42 -13.07
N ILE A 110 -0.05 -2.15 -14.28
CA ILE A 110 -1.43 -2.41 -14.68
C ILE A 110 -1.48 -2.90 -16.13
N GLN A 111 -2.48 -3.73 -16.43
CA GLN A 111 -2.80 -4.07 -17.81
C GLN A 111 -3.08 -2.79 -18.61
N HIS A 112 -2.39 -2.64 -19.73
CA HIS A 112 -2.54 -1.52 -20.65
C HIS A 112 -3.83 -1.69 -21.45
N VAL A 113 -4.85 -0.91 -21.11
CA VAL A 113 -6.07 -0.75 -21.90
C VAL A 113 -6.31 0.74 -22.04
N GLN A 114 -5.99 1.27 -23.22
CA GLN A 114 -6.07 2.70 -23.50
C GLN A 114 -7.50 3.22 -23.27
N ASP A 115 -7.61 4.35 -22.58
CA ASP A 115 -8.87 5.01 -22.21
C ASP A 115 -9.74 4.21 -21.21
N VAL A 116 -9.23 3.08 -20.69
CA VAL A 116 -9.92 2.23 -19.70
C VAL A 116 -9.14 2.17 -18.39
N THR A 117 -7.87 1.78 -18.45
CA THR A 117 -6.96 1.71 -17.28
C THR A 117 -5.96 2.84 -17.26
N VAL A 118 -5.53 3.29 -18.44
CA VAL A 118 -4.49 4.31 -18.62
C VAL A 118 -4.86 5.28 -19.72
N TYR A 119 -4.44 6.53 -19.57
CA TYR A 119 -4.55 7.56 -20.58
C TYR A 119 -3.16 8.05 -20.98
N LEU A 120 -2.69 7.64 -22.17
CA LEU A 120 -1.51 8.22 -22.80
C LEU A 120 -1.90 9.28 -23.82
N SER A 121 -1.14 10.37 -23.87
CA SER A 121 -1.23 11.39 -24.93
C SER A 121 -0.85 10.80 -26.29
N LEU A 122 -1.24 11.46 -27.38
CA LEU A 122 -0.97 10.98 -28.75
C LEU A 122 0.53 10.72 -28.99
N TRP A 123 1.40 11.62 -28.52
CA TRP A 123 2.85 11.46 -28.61
C TRP A 123 3.37 10.26 -27.82
N GLN A 124 2.85 10.02 -26.62
CA GLN A 124 3.21 8.83 -25.83
C GLN A 124 2.72 7.54 -26.48
N ARG A 125 1.52 7.55 -27.08
CA ARG A 125 1.00 6.40 -27.85
C ARG A 125 1.91 6.09 -29.05
N LEU A 126 2.35 7.13 -29.77
CA LEU A 126 3.26 6.98 -30.90
C LEU A 126 4.61 6.39 -30.46
N LEU A 127 5.21 6.95 -29.41
CA LEU A 127 6.47 6.43 -28.84
C LEU A 127 6.32 4.99 -28.36
N ARG A 128 5.20 4.64 -27.71
CA ARG A 128 4.89 3.28 -27.29
C ARG A 128 4.86 2.33 -28.50
N ALA A 129 4.20 2.74 -29.59
CA ALA A 129 4.08 1.92 -30.80
C ALA A 129 5.42 1.70 -31.52
N THR A 130 6.36 2.65 -31.45
CA THR A 130 7.67 2.54 -32.09
C THR A 130 8.68 1.77 -31.24
N ILE A 131 8.70 1.98 -29.93
CA ILE A 131 9.69 1.40 -29.01
C ILE A 131 9.35 -0.06 -28.66
N LEU A 132 8.07 -0.42 -28.54
CA LEU A 132 7.67 -1.74 -27.99
C LEU A 132 7.78 -2.92 -28.96
N ARG A 133 8.18 -2.74 -30.21
CA ARG A 133 8.40 -3.86 -31.13
C ARG A 133 9.84 -4.38 -31.02
N PRO A 134 10.11 -5.63 -30.57
CA PRO A 134 9.23 -6.67 -30.03
C PRO A 134 9.63 -7.03 -28.58
N ILE A 135 9.17 -6.26 -27.60
CA ILE A 135 9.40 -6.62 -26.19
C ILE A 135 8.39 -7.71 -25.82
N ALA A 136 8.91 -8.92 -25.57
CA ALA A 136 8.08 -10.05 -25.13
C ALA A 136 7.34 -9.72 -23.83
N ARG A 137 6.17 -10.33 -23.63
CA ARG A 137 5.42 -10.21 -22.37
C ARG A 137 6.27 -10.77 -21.24
N ILE A 138 6.59 -9.91 -20.26
CA ILE A 138 7.46 -10.27 -19.15
C ILE A 138 6.62 -10.83 -17.99
N ARG A 139 5.41 -10.30 -17.80
CA ARG A 139 4.50 -10.73 -16.74
C ARG A 139 3.04 -10.46 -17.11
N GLU A 140 2.12 -11.12 -16.44
CA GLU A 140 0.69 -10.85 -16.54
C GLU A 140 0.18 -10.20 -15.26
N VAL A 141 -0.52 -9.06 -15.41
CA VAL A 141 -1.27 -8.41 -14.33
C VAL A 141 -2.74 -8.47 -14.72
N PRO A 142 -3.47 -9.57 -14.39
CA PRO A 142 -4.83 -9.75 -14.86
C PRO A 142 -5.77 -8.73 -14.21
N LEU A 143 -6.69 -8.17 -15.00
CA LEU A 143 -7.80 -7.38 -14.47
C LEU A 143 -8.91 -8.31 -13.99
N GLU A 144 -9.24 -8.20 -12.71
CA GLU A 144 -10.30 -8.95 -12.04
C GLU A 144 -11.61 -8.15 -12.15
N ALA A 145 -12.56 -8.62 -12.98
CA ALA A 145 -13.78 -7.89 -13.29
C ALA A 145 -14.78 -7.83 -12.12
N ASP A 146 -14.87 -8.91 -11.32
CA ASP A 146 -15.91 -9.11 -10.30
C ASP A 146 -15.35 -9.18 -8.87
N ALA A 147 -14.18 -8.58 -8.64
CA ALA A 147 -13.54 -8.60 -7.32
C ALA A 147 -14.39 -7.85 -6.27
N VAL A 148 -14.64 -8.49 -5.14
CA VAL A 148 -15.35 -7.90 -4.00
C VAL A 148 -14.34 -7.29 -3.04
N VAL A 149 -14.46 -6.00 -2.76
CA VAL A 149 -13.53 -5.28 -1.90
C VAL A 149 -14.24 -4.72 -0.67
N TYR A 150 -13.80 -5.17 0.50
CA TYR A 150 -14.24 -4.67 1.79
C TYR A 150 -13.30 -3.56 2.26
N GLU A 151 -13.82 -2.36 2.46
CA GLU A 151 -13.04 -1.25 3.04
C GLU A 151 -12.82 -1.47 4.53
N SER A 152 -11.57 -1.45 4.99
CA SER A 152 -11.31 -1.47 6.43
C SER A 152 -11.62 -0.09 7.02
N LYS A 153 -12.55 -0.02 7.98
CA LYS A 153 -13.00 1.23 8.62
C LYS A 153 -11.92 1.92 9.48
N ASN A 154 -10.66 1.50 9.40
CA ASN A 154 -9.54 2.11 10.11
C ASN A 154 -8.97 3.33 9.37
N ARG A 155 -9.76 4.03 8.55
CA ARG A 155 -9.45 5.41 8.16
C ARG A 155 -9.38 6.20 9.47
N ILE A 156 -8.18 6.32 10.04
CA ILE A 156 -7.88 7.33 11.05
C ILE A 156 -8.28 8.62 10.37
N THR A 157 -9.45 9.12 10.73
CA THR A 157 -9.95 10.41 10.29
C THR A 157 -8.83 11.37 10.65
N ARG A 158 -8.07 11.84 9.66
CA ARG A 158 -7.24 13.02 9.81
C ARG A 158 -8.23 14.14 10.06
N ARG A 159 -8.61 14.27 11.33
CA ARG A 159 -9.41 15.35 11.86
C ARG A 159 -8.62 16.58 11.47
N SER A 160 -9.21 17.37 10.59
CA SER A 160 -8.75 18.68 10.16
C SER A 160 -8.33 19.48 11.40
N GLU A 161 -7.04 19.51 11.72
CA GLU A 161 -6.44 20.51 12.60
C GLU A 161 -6.25 21.77 11.76
N ASP A 162 -7.38 22.35 11.35
CA ASP A 162 -7.44 23.71 10.80
C ASP A 162 -8.38 24.49 11.70
N HIS A 163 -7.88 24.88 12.88
CA HIS A 163 -8.41 25.98 13.68
C HIS A 163 -7.31 26.51 14.62
N PRO A 164 -6.48 27.48 14.19
CA PRO A 164 -5.87 28.40 15.14
C PRO A 164 -6.92 29.46 15.48
N ALA A 165 -7.84 29.12 16.39
CA ALA A 165 -8.62 30.14 17.08
C ALA A 165 -7.68 30.85 18.06
N ARG A 166 -7.01 31.88 17.52
CA ARG A 166 -6.41 32.99 18.24
C ARG A 166 -7.48 33.63 19.12
N ILE A 167 -7.52 33.29 20.40
CA ILE A 167 -8.17 34.09 21.44
C ILE A 167 -7.17 34.27 22.58
N GLU A 168 -7.15 35.51 23.03
CA GLU A 168 -6.10 36.19 23.76
C GLU A 168 -5.85 35.67 25.17
N GLN A 169 -4.66 36.02 25.64
CA GLN A 169 -4.21 36.01 27.02
C GLN A 169 -5.31 36.40 28.02
N ARG A 170 -5.60 35.50 28.95
CA ARG A 170 -5.80 35.90 30.35
C ARG A 170 -5.14 34.90 31.27
N SER A 171 -3.95 35.29 31.70
CA SER A 171 -3.31 34.79 32.91
C SER A 171 -4.30 34.85 34.06
N MET A 172 -4.68 33.69 34.58
CA MET A 172 -5.24 33.57 35.92
C MET A 172 -4.58 32.36 36.56
N TYR A 173 -3.73 32.64 37.54
CA TYR A 173 -3.21 31.68 38.50
C TYR A 173 -4.35 30.79 39.01
N VAL A 174 -4.22 29.48 38.86
CA VAL A 174 -4.93 28.51 39.70
C VAL A 174 -3.90 27.53 40.25
N GLU A 175 -3.88 27.53 41.57
CA GLU A 175 -3.00 26.89 42.52
C GLU A 175 -3.10 25.34 42.47
N PRO A 176 -1.99 24.61 42.69
CA PRO A 176 -1.97 23.16 42.59
C PRO A 176 -2.53 22.52 43.85
N THR A 177 -3.71 21.91 43.78
CA THR A 177 -4.22 21.03 44.85
C THR A 177 -3.79 19.59 44.59
N HIS A 178 -2.81 19.16 45.38
CA HIS A 178 -2.35 17.78 45.52
C HIS A 178 -3.51 16.84 45.88
N GLY A 179 -3.81 15.89 44.99
CA GLY A 179 -4.60 14.70 45.29
C GLY A 179 -3.69 13.46 45.35
N PRO A 180 -3.88 12.54 46.33
CA PRO A 180 -2.99 11.39 46.50
C PRO A 180 -3.24 10.34 45.41
N VAL A 181 -2.22 10.04 44.62
CA VAL A 181 -2.21 8.89 43.71
C VAL A 181 -2.03 7.62 44.55
N LYS A 182 -3.08 6.81 44.61
CA LYS A 182 -3.07 5.46 45.20
C LYS A 182 -2.19 4.54 44.35
N GLN A 183 -1.09 4.09 44.96
CA GLN A 183 -0.20 3.06 44.45
C GLN A 183 -0.89 1.69 44.60
N LEU A 184 -1.22 1.03 43.49
CA LEU A 184 -1.70 -0.35 43.49
C LEU A 184 -0.61 -1.29 42.98
N GLY A 185 -0.01 -2.02 43.93
CA GLY A 185 0.20 -3.45 43.80
C GLY A 185 1.36 -3.96 42.95
N ARG A 186 2.45 -4.32 43.65
CA ARG A 186 3.43 -5.34 43.26
C ARG A 186 2.79 -6.74 43.16
N ARG A 187 3.17 -7.52 42.15
CA ARG A 187 3.43 -8.99 42.20
C ARG A 187 4.04 -9.38 40.85
N GLY A 188 5.28 -9.83 40.71
CA GLY A 188 5.88 -10.98 41.38
C GLY A 188 5.62 -12.21 40.53
N GLY A 189 6.61 -12.72 39.78
CA GLY A 189 6.35 -13.86 38.88
C GLY A 189 7.52 -14.32 38.01
N ARG A 190 8.64 -14.65 38.65
CA ARG A 190 9.77 -15.42 38.11
C ARG A 190 9.28 -16.76 37.54
N ARG A 191 9.65 -17.12 36.30
CA ARG A 191 9.94 -18.52 35.92
C ARG A 191 10.72 -18.61 34.60
N THR A 192 12.00 -18.91 34.77
CA THR A 192 12.86 -19.68 33.88
C THR A 192 12.20 -21.00 33.48
N VAL A 193 12.25 -21.36 32.20
CA VAL A 193 12.24 -22.77 31.77
C VAL A 193 13.26 -22.92 30.65
N ASP A 194 14.39 -23.49 31.03
CA ASP A 194 15.29 -24.20 30.13
C ASP A 194 14.51 -25.27 29.36
N ARG A 195 14.70 -25.34 28.03
CA ARG A 195 14.44 -26.58 27.31
C ARG A 195 15.62 -26.88 26.39
N ALA A 196 16.55 -27.61 26.98
CA ALA A 196 17.47 -28.48 26.27
C ALA A 196 16.71 -29.59 25.51
N GLY A 197 17.32 -30.03 24.42
CA GLY A 197 17.00 -31.27 23.73
C GLY A 197 16.59 -31.06 22.28
N ARG A 198 17.06 -31.84 21.31
CA ARG A 198 17.86 -33.06 21.33
C ARG A 198 18.18 -33.41 19.87
N ALA A 199 19.29 -34.13 19.72
CA ALA A 199 19.82 -34.80 18.54
C ALA A 199 18.83 -35.29 17.47
N GLY A 200 19.31 -35.27 16.23
CA GLY A 200 18.80 -36.03 15.09
C GLY A 200 19.87 -36.13 14.01
N SER A 201 20.85 -36.99 14.25
CA SER A 201 21.80 -37.52 13.26
C SER A 201 21.13 -38.60 12.42
N GLY A 202 21.39 -38.57 11.11
CA GLY A 202 21.26 -39.67 10.16
C GLY A 202 22.02 -39.19 8.92
N GLU A 203 23.25 -39.63 8.61
CA GLU A 203 23.71 -41.00 8.33
C GLU A 203 22.83 -41.73 7.31
N ASP A 204 23.28 -41.62 6.06
CA ASP A 204 23.55 -42.68 5.10
C ASP A 204 22.44 -43.67 4.75
N SER A 205 22.10 -43.69 3.45
CA SER A 205 22.01 -44.90 2.64
C SER A 205 21.98 -44.54 1.15
N GLU A 206 23.00 -45.05 0.44
CA GLU A 206 23.10 -45.44 -0.98
C GLU A 206 22.42 -44.65 -2.11
#